data_AF-A0AAT9G959-F1
#
_entry.id   AF-A0AAT9G959-F1
#
_cell.length_a   1.000
_cell.length_b   1.000
_cell.length_c   1.000
_cell.angle_alpha   90.00
_cell.angle_beta   90.00
_cell.angle_gamma   90.00
#
_symmetry.space_group_name_H-M   'P 1'
#
loop_
_entity.id
_entity.type
_entity.pdbx_description
1 polymer ?
#
loop_
_entity_poly.entity_id
_entity_poly.type
_entity_poly.pdbx_seq_one_letter_code
_entity_poly.pdbx_strand_id
1 'polypeptide(L)'
;MEEEINYWDNSKYAPCQYATRLLDKLRKMNEEVNRPIDIDEVIKAIYYAKKYHGSQMWQSGEPYYSHPIEVAYMISDYLYRTDIIVTSILHDTIEDTTLTEKMIAYIFGDQVASQVEDLSRNKLHGKISSAEILDILVQQEKYDVALIKLFDRVHNIQTIEAKSPEKAKKIVQETMEYFIILAVYLGILNAEKHFYQLCLRTLNKEQLLKKVILSNDLKLPFLTSQSDFCHNNI
;
A
#
# COMPACT_ATOMS: atom_id res chain seq x y z
N MET A 1 23.59 15.87 -12.93
CA MET A 1 22.28 15.31 -12.53
C MET A 1 22.18 13.80 -12.73
N GLU A 2 23.06 13.14 -13.51
CA GLU A 2 23.19 11.67 -13.57
C GLU A 2 24.19 11.09 -12.55
N GLU A 3 25.00 11.93 -11.90
CA GLU A 3 26.12 11.50 -11.03
C GLU A 3 25.72 10.98 -9.63
N GLU A 4 24.44 11.03 -9.24
CA GLU A 4 23.98 10.59 -7.90
C GLU A 4 23.27 9.24 -7.84
N ILE A 5 23.10 8.55 -8.99
CA ILE A 5 22.75 7.12 -8.98
C ILE A 5 24.04 6.32 -8.77
N ASN A 6 24.64 6.51 -7.60
CA ASN A 6 25.87 5.80 -7.23
C ASN A 6 25.65 4.30 -7.13
N TYR A 7 26.70 3.54 -7.47
CA TYR A 7 26.83 2.10 -7.32
C TYR A 7 26.26 1.61 -5.98
N TRP A 8 25.17 0.85 -6.05
CA TRP A 8 24.61 0.14 -4.90
C TRP A 8 25.59 -0.95 -4.47
N ASP A 9 25.82 -1.03 -3.17
CA ASP A 9 26.62 -2.07 -2.54
C ASP A 9 25.90 -2.53 -1.27
N ASN A 10 25.77 -3.84 -1.11
CA ASN A 10 25.19 -4.50 0.05
C ASN A 10 25.84 -4.03 1.38
N SER A 11 27.11 -3.59 1.37
CA SER A 11 27.78 -3.04 2.55
C SER A 11 27.16 -1.75 3.11
N LYS A 12 26.40 -1.01 2.29
CA LYS A 12 25.76 0.26 2.66
C LYS A 12 24.37 0.09 3.28
N TYR A 13 23.87 -1.14 3.35
CA TYR A 13 22.58 -1.46 3.94
C TYR A 13 22.68 -1.50 5.47
N ALA A 14 21.96 -0.60 6.14
CA ALA A 14 21.76 -0.65 7.58
C ALA A 14 20.34 -1.14 7.89
N PRO A 15 20.16 -2.38 8.41
CA PRO A 15 18.85 -2.97 8.62
C PRO A 15 18.06 -2.21 9.69
N CYS A 16 16.76 -2.06 9.45
CA CYS A 16 15.78 -1.66 10.45
C CYS A 16 14.89 -2.87 10.77
N GLN A 17 14.13 -2.82 11.88
CA GLN A 17 13.27 -3.93 12.29
C GLN A 17 12.29 -4.38 11.20
N TYR A 18 11.74 -3.42 10.44
CA TYR A 18 10.78 -3.64 9.36
C TYR A 18 11.42 -4.42 8.20
N ALA A 19 12.61 -3.97 7.79
CA ALA A 19 13.35 -4.57 6.70
C ALA A 19 13.85 -5.98 7.08
N THR A 20 14.35 -6.16 8.31
CA THR A 20 14.73 -7.50 8.81
C THR A 20 13.54 -8.45 8.78
N ARG A 21 12.38 -8.03 9.30
CA ARG A 21 11.17 -8.88 9.33
C ARG A 21 10.70 -9.26 7.92
N LEU A 22 10.74 -8.33 6.97
CA LEU A 22 10.42 -8.61 5.57
C LEU A 22 11.42 -9.62 4.98
N LEU A 23 12.72 -9.34 5.08
CA LEU A 23 13.75 -10.18 4.48
C LEU A 23 13.76 -11.59 5.06
N ASP A 24 13.59 -11.75 6.37
CA ASP A 24 13.51 -13.06 7.02
C ASP A 24 12.32 -13.87 6.51
N LYS A 25 11.14 -13.23 6.40
CA LYS A 25 9.95 -13.84 5.81
C LYS A 25 10.20 -14.27 4.37
N LEU A 26 10.72 -13.37 3.53
CA LEU A 26 10.94 -13.64 2.11
C LEU A 26 11.99 -14.75 1.90
N ARG A 27 13.06 -14.77 2.71
CA ARG A 27 14.07 -15.84 2.68
C ARG A 27 13.45 -17.20 3.01
N LYS A 28 12.63 -17.26 4.05
CA LYS A 28 11.92 -18.49 4.41
C LYS A 28 10.99 -18.94 3.28
N MET A 29 10.20 -18.03 2.70
CA MET A 29 9.32 -18.37 1.58
C MET A 29 10.11 -18.86 0.35
N ASN A 30 11.30 -18.31 0.09
CA ASN A 30 12.19 -18.73 -1.00
C ASN A 30 12.63 -20.20 -0.85
N GLU A 31 12.72 -20.72 0.37
CA GLU A 31 13.05 -22.14 0.63
C GLU A 31 11.91 -23.10 0.27
N GLU A 32 10.67 -22.59 0.22
CA GLU A 32 9.44 -23.39 0.07
C GLU A 32 8.89 -23.37 -1.37
N VAL A 33 9.48 -22.61 -2.29
CA VAL A 33 8.96 -22.42 -3.66
C VAL A 33 9.95 -22.81 -4.76
N ASN A 34 9.41 -23.20 -5.92
CA ASN A 34 10.22 -23.53 -7.10
C ASN A 34 10.77 -22.31 -7.85
N ARG A 35 10.18 -21.13 -7.62
CA ARG A 35 10.55 -19.87 -8.26
C ARG A 35 10.81 -18.83 -7.18
N PRO A 36 12.02 -18.80 -6.61
CA PRO A 36 12.36 -17.82 -5.60
C PRO A 36 12.37 -16.41 -6.20
N ILE A 37 12.08 -15.41 -5.39
CA ILE A 37 12.28 -14.00 -5.73
C ILE A 37 13.74 -13.61 -5.49
N ASP A 38 14.16 -12.52 -6.14
CA ASP A 38 15.49 -11.96 -6.00
C ASP A 38 15.57 -11.10 -4.73
N ILE A 39 16.24 -11.62 -3.69
CA ILE A 39 16.39 -10.94 -2.41
C ILE A 39 17.33 -9.71 -2.52
N ASP A 40 18.31 -9.74 -3.42
CA ASP A 40 19.23 -8.62 -3.61
C ASP A 40 18.51 -7.42 -4.25
N GLU A 41 17.61 -7.66 -5.21
CA GLU A 41 16.70 -6.63 -5.75
C GLU A 41 15.80 -6.03 -4.66
N VAL A 42 15.27 -6.85 -3.75
CA VAL A 42 14.47 -6.36 -2.62
C VAL A 42 15.31 -5.50 -1.66
N ILE A 43 16.52 -5.93 -1.31
CA ILE A 43 17.45 -5.16 -0.46
C ILE A 43 17.79 -3.82 -1.13
N LYS A 44 18.03 -3.83 -2.44
CA LYS A 44 18.26 -2.62 -3.24
C LYS A 44 17.06 -1.68 -3.18
N ALA A 45 15.83 -2.19 -3.34
CA ALA A 45 14.61 -1.38 -3.20
C ALA A 45 14.49 -0.73 -1.82
N ILE A 46 14.75 -1.49 -0.75
CA ILE A 46 14.74 -0.97 0.62
C ILE A 46 15.80 0.14 0.81
N TYR A 47 17.00 -0.06 0.25
CA TYR A 47 18.04 0.96 0.27
C TYR A 47 17.57 2.26 -0.41
N TYR A 48 16.98 2.17 -1.60
CA TYR A 48 16.49 3.35 -2.33
C TYR A 48 15.32 4.02 -1.62
N ALA A 49 14.33 3.26 -1.13
CA ALA A 49 13.25 3.80 -0.31
C ALA A 49 13.82 4.54 0.91
N LYS A 50 14.79 3.95 1.61
CA LYS A 50 15.46 4.61 2.75
C LYS A 50 16.29 5.82 2.34
N LYS A 51 16.99 5.80 1.21
CA LYS A 51 17.80 6.93 0.74
C LYS A 51 16.93 8.14 0.44
N TYR A 52 15.79 7.94 -0.21
CA TYR A 52 14.94 9.03 -0.68
C TYR A 52 13.90 9.50 0.35
N HIS A 53 13.43 8.59 1.23
CA HIS A 53 12.57 8.96 2.37
C HIS A 53 13.37 9.29 3.66
N GLY A 54 14.70 9.10 3.67
CA GLY A 54 15.52 8.90 4.88
C GLY A 54 15.64 10.05 5.87
N SER A 55 15.25 11.27 5.50
CA SER A 55 15.15 12.41 6.42
C SER A 55 13.74 12.60 7.00
N GLN A 56 12.75 11.84 6.51
CA GLN A 56 11.35 11.95 6.92
C GLN A 56 11.04 10.94 8.04
N MET A 57 10.50 11.46 9.14
CA MET A 57 10.00 10.69 10.27
C MET A 57 8.47 10.90 10.36
N TRP A 58 7.73 9.84 10.72
CA TRP A 58 6.34 9.96 11.14
C TRP A 58 6.22 10.79 12.42
N GLN A 59 5.04 11.35 12.68
CA GLN A 59 4.74 12.03 13.96
C GLN A 59 4.94 11.11 15.18
N SER A 60 4.85 9.78 14.99
CA SER A 60 5.10 8.75 16.00
C SER A 60 6.59 8.50 16.30
N GLY A 61 7.52 9.09 15.54
CA GLY A 61 8.95 8.87 15.67
C GLY A 61 9.50 7.67 14.88
N GLU A 62 8.68 7.03 14.05
CA GLU A 62 9.14 5.96 13.14
C GLU A 62 9.64 6.53 11.81
N PRO A 63 10.59 5.88 11.11
CA PRO A 63 11.03 6.34 9.80
C PRO A 63 9.94 6.20 8.73
N TYR A 64 9.81 7.17 7.82
CA TYR A 64 8.74 7.17 6.80
C TYR A 64 8.75 5.92 5.90
N TYR A 65 9.92 5.33 5.67
CA TYR A 65 10.10 4.11 4.88
C TYR A 65 9.52 2.83 5.55
N SER A 66 9.05 2.86 6.80
CA SER A 66 8.45 1.68 7.44
C SER A 66 7.18 1.24 6.72
N HIS A 67 6.35 2.19 6.27
CA HIS A 67 5.07 1.90 5.64
C HIS A 67 5.20 1.11 4.32
N PRO A 68 6.01 1.53 3.33
CA PRO A 68 6.17 0.75 2.10
C PRO A 68 6.72 -0.67 2.35
N ILE A 69 7.56 -0.85 3.37
CA ILE A 69 8.09 -2.16 3.75
C ILE A 69 6.99 -3.04 4.38
N GLU A 70 6.12 -2.46 5.20
CA GLU A 70 4.94 -3.15 5.76
C GLU A 70 3.93 -3.55 4.68
N VAL A 71 3.70 -2.68 3.68
CA VAL A 71 2.87 -3.01 2.51
C VAL A 71 3.46 -4.21 1.76
N ALA A 72 4.77 -4.19 1.48
CA ALA A 72 5.47 -5.30 0.84
C ALA A 72 5.42 -6.60 1.68
N TYR A 73 5.49 -6.48 3.01
CA TYR A 73 5.32 -7.60 3.92
C TYR A 73 3.95 -8.24 3.79
N MET A 74 2.88 -7.45 3.80
CA MET A 74 1.51 -7.98 3.68
C MET A 74 1.24 -8.57 2.30
N ILE A 75 1.62 -7.88 1.22
CA ILE A 75 1.31 -8.36 -0.13
C ILE A 75 2.10 -9.62 -0.50
N SER A 76 3.26 -9.87 0.11
CA SER A 76 4.03 -11.09 -0.14
C SER A 76 3.26 -12.39 0.15
N ASP A 77 2.22 -12.35 1.01
CA ASP A 77 1.33 -13.49 1.26
C ASP A 77 0.39 -13.79 0.09
N TYR A 78 0.23 -12.85 -0.85
CA TYR A 78 -0.74 -12.91 -1.95
C TYR A 78 -0.05 -12.94 -3.31
N LEU A 79 0.98 -12.11 -3.51
CA LEU A 79 1.75 -12.02 -4.73
C LEU A 79 3.25 -12.14 -4.43
N TYR A 80 3.81 -13.30 -4.77
CA TYR A 80 5.20 -13.63 -4.53
C TYR A 80 6.04 -13.52 -5.81
N ARG A 81 6.34 -12.27 -6.22
CA ARG A 81 7.12 -11.94 -7.42
C ARG A 81 8.02 -10.74 -7.17
N THR A 82 9.27 -10.78 -7.66
CA THR A 82 10.28 -9.74 -7.39
C THR A 82 9.79 -8.33 -7.74
N ASP A 83 9.23 -8.13 -8.94
CA ASP A 83 8.71 -6.84 -9.40
C ASP A 83 7.63 -6.31 -8.47
N ILE A 84 6.71 -7.15 -8.00
CA ILE A 84 5.62 -6.72 -7.10
C ILE A 84 6.14 -6.32 -5.73
N ILE A 85 7.08 -7.06 -5.16
CA ILE A 85 7.68 -6.71 -3.87
C ILE A 85 8.48 -5.41 -3.99
N VAL A 86 9.29 -5.26 -5.04
CA VAL A 86 10.06 -4.03 -5.31
C VAL A 86 9.12 -2.84 -5.53
N THR A 87 8.11 -2.97 -6.39
CA THR A 87 7.10 -1.91 -6.63
C THR A 87 6.39 -1.52 -5.33
N SER A 88 6.03 -2.49 -4.49
CA SER A 88 5.39 -2.21 -3.20
C SER A 88 6.27 -1.40 -2.25
N ILE A 89 7.59 -1.65 -2.25
CA ILE A 89 8.55 -0.87 -1.47
C ILE A 89 8.72 0.54 -2.02
N LEU A 90 8.56 0.73 -3.32
CA LEU A 90 8.78 2.01 -4.02
C LEU A 90 7.48 2.81 -4.28
N HIS A 91 6.31 2.29 -3.92
CA HIS A 91 5.03 2.79 -4.43
C HIS A 91 4.75 4.29 -4.20
N ASP A 92 5.24 4.86 -3.10
CA ASP A 92 5.07 6.29 -2.77
C ASP A 92 6.27 7.16 -3.17
N THR A 93 7.34 6.57 -3.71
CA THR A 93 8.61 7.29 -3.94
C THR A 93 8.50 8.41 -4.98
N ILE A 94 7.75 8.19 -6.07
CA ILE A 94 7.52 9.21 -7.10
C ILE A 94 6.66 10.36 -6.56
N GLU A 95 5.71 10.07 -5.65
CA GLU A 95 4.85 11.11 -5.09
C GLU A 95 5.55 11.97 -4.04
N ASP A 96 6.32 11.33 -3.17
CA ASP A 96 6.76 11.92 -1.90
C ASP A 96 8.25 12.28 -1.86
N THR A 97 9.01 11.97 -2.92
CA THR A 97 10.47 12.16 -2.95
C THR A 97 10.95 12.72 -4.30
N THR A 98 12.27 12.88 -4.43
CA THR A 98 12.93 13.30 -5.68
C THR A 98 13.25 12.12 -6.61
N LEU A 99 12.89 10.88 -6.26
CA LEU A 99 13.07 9.72 -7.12
C LEU A 99 12.08 9.78 -8.28
N THR A 100 12.58 9.73 -9.52
CA THR A 100 11.74 9.82 -10.73
C THR A 100 11.55 8.46 -11.39
N GLU A 101 10.49 8.32 -12.18
CA GLU A 101 10.23 7.13 -13.02
C GLU A 101 11.46 6.72 -13.83
N LYS A 102 12.15 7.68 -14.48
CA LYS A 102 13.36 7.42 -15.27
C LYS A 102 14.49 6.82 -14.45
N MET A 103 14.65 7.28 -13.20
CA MET A 103 15.67 6.73 -12.30
C MET A 103 15.28 5.32 -11.87
N ILE A 104 14.01 5.06 -11.57
CA ILE A 104 13.51 3.72 -11.25
C ILE A 104 13.71 2.78 -12.43
N ALA A 105 13.43 3.21 -13.66
CA ALA A 105 13.63 2.42 -14.87
C ALA A 105 15.11 2.03 -15.05
N TYR A 106 16.02 2.98 -14.81
CA TYR A 106 17.46 2.72 -14.86
C TYR A 106 17.94 1.73 -13.78
N ILE A 107 17.34 1.75 -12.58
CA ILE A 107 17.79 0.94 -11.45
C ILE A 107 17.14 -0.46 -11.42
N PHE A 108 15.83 -0.54 -11.70
CA PHE A 108 14.97 -1.71 -11.49
C PHE A 108 14.29 -2.20 -12.79
N GLY A 109 14.47 -1.49 -13.91
CA GLY A 109 13.86 -1.81 -15.20
C GLY A 109 12.49 -1.16 -15.43
N ASP A 110 12.09 -1.13 -16.71
CA ASP A 110 10.90 -0.41 -17.18
C ASP A 110 9.59 -0.94 -16.56
N GLN A 111 9.50 -2.24 -16.29
CA GLN A 111 8.31 -2.84 -15.69
C GLN A 111 8.03 -2.27 -14.29
N VAL A 112 9.03 -2.23 -13.42
CA VAL A 112 8.90 -1.67 -12.07
C VAL A 112 8.59 -0.18 -12.15
N ALA A 113 9.29 0.56 -13.02
CA ALA A 113 9.05 1.99 -13.20
C ALA A 113 7.60 2.30 -13.60
N SER A 114 7.07 1.58 -14.59
CA SER A 114 5.68 1.71 -15.04
C SER A 114 4.70 1.38 -13.91
N GLN A 115 4.93 0.33 -13.13
CA GLN A 115 4.04 -0.06 -12.03
C GLN A 115 4.04 0.99 -10.90
N VAL A 116 5.20 1.58 -10.57
CA VAL A 116 5.28 2.65 -9.55
C VAL A 116 4.61 3.94 -10.06
N GLU A 117 4.80 4.28 -11.34
CA GLU A 117 4.13 5.44 -11.94
C GLU A 117 2.60 5.26 -11.99
N ASP A 118 2.12 4.05 -12.26
CA ASP A 118 0.70 3.72 -12.22
C ASP A 118 0.08 3.99 -10.84
N LEU A 119 0.83 3.76 -9.76
CA LEU A 119 0.40 3.97 -8.37
C LEU A 119 0.41 5.45 -7.94
N SER A 120 1.16 6.30 -8.63
CA SER A 120 1.28 7.73 -8.35
C SER A 120 -0.01 8.49 -8.70
N ARG A 121 -0.52 9.27 -7.75
CA ARG A 121 -1.66 10.20 -7.91
C ARG A 121 -1.31 11.46 -8.66
N ASN A 122 -0.03 11.79 -8.81
CA ASN A 122 0.40 12.99 -9.52
C ASN A 122 0.32 12.72 -11.02
N LYS A 123 -0.81 13.06 -11.66
CA LYS A 123 -1.01 12.90 -13.10
C LYS A 123 -0.83 14.24 -13.82
N LEU A 124 -0.67 14.19 -15.15
CA LEU A 124 -0.47 15.37 -16.01
C LEU A 124 -1.55 16.45 -15.84
N HIS A 125 -2.78 16.05 -15.52
CA HIS A 125 -3.94 16.94 -15.34
C HIS A 125 -4.18 17.36 -13.89
N GLY A 126 -3.29 16.98 -12.96
CA GLY A 126 -3.41 17.28 -11.55
C GLY A 126 -3.39 16.03 -10.67
N LYS A 127 -3.55 16.25 -9.36
CA LYS A 127 -3.55 15.18 -8.36
C LYS A 127 -4.95 14.55 -8.25
N ILE A 128 -5.04 13.26 -8.54
CA ILE A 128 -6.30 12.49 -8.42
C ILE A 128 -6.40 11.76 -7.08
N SER A 129 -7.59 11.31 -6.73
CA SER A 129 -7.83 10.53 -5.51
C SER A 129 -7.25 9.12 -5.62
N SER A 130 -7.04 8.49 -4.47
CA SER A 130 -6.60 7.10 -4.44
C SER A 130 -7.69 6.14 -4.93
N ALA A 131 -8.97 6.51 -4.85
CA ALA A 131 -10.07 5.74 -5.42
C ALA A 131 -10.03 5.78 -6.96
N GLU A 132 -9.83 6.96 -7.55
CA GLU A 132 -9.68 7.10 -9.00
C GLU A 132 -8.48 6.31 -9.56
N ILE A 133 -7.33 6.33 -8.87
CA ILE A 133 -6.18 5.48 -9.24
C ILE A 133 -6.59 4.02 -9.28
N LEU A 134 -7.28 3.56 -8.24
CA LEU A 134 -7.68 2.17 -8.12
C LEU A 134 -8.67 1.77 -9.22
N ASP A 135 -9.63 2.63 -9.56
CA ASP A 135 -10.56 2.42 -10.68
C ASP A 135 -9.83 2.33 -12.03
N ILE A 136 -8.86 3.22 -12.27
CA ILE A 136 -8.04 3.20 -13.49
C ILE A 136 -7.28 1.87 -13.60
N LEU A 137 -6.65 1.41 -12.51
CA LEU A 137 -5.90 0.15 -12.50
C LEU A 137 -6.80 -1.05 -12.82
N VAL A 138 -8.01 -1.09 -12.25
CA VAL A 138 -8.98 -2.17 -12.51
C VAL A 138 -9.49 -2.13 -13.95
N GLN A 139 -9.79 -0.95 -14.49
CA GLN A 139 -10.23 -0.78 -15.88
C GLN A 139 -9.15 -1.19 -16.90
N GLN A 140 -7.88 -1.02 -16.53
CA GLN A 140 -6.73 -1.44 -17.34
C GLN A 140 -6.30 -2.89 -17.09
N GLU A 141 -7.07 -3.65 -16.29
CA GLU A 141 -6.77 -5.04 -15.92
C GLU A 141 -5.41 -5.21 -15.19
N LYS A 142 -4.90 -4.14 -14.56
CA LYS A 142 -3.65 -4.13 -13.78
C LYS A 142 -3.89 -4.60 -12.34
N TYR A 143 -4.43 -5.80 -12.18
CA TYR A 143 -4.88 -6.32 -10.88
C TYR A 143 -3.78 -6.47 -9.83
N ASP A 144 -2.56 -6.86 -10.24
CA ASP A 144 -1.42 -6.97 -9.32
C ASP A 144 -1.08 -5.61 -8.68
N VAL A 145 -1.09 -4.55 -9.49
CA VAL A 145 -0.81 -3.18 -9.04
C VAL A 145 -1.98 -2.61 -8.23
N ALA A 146 -3.22 -2.91 -8.63
CA ALA A 146 -4.41 -2.59 -7.83
C ALA A 146 -4.34 -3.22 -6.43
N LEU A 147 -3.82 -4.45 -6.33
CA LEU A 147 -3.63 -5.13 -5.05
C LEU A 147 -2.62 -4.41 -4.15
N ILE A 148 -1.52 -3.90 -4.71
CA ILE A 148 -0.58 -3.03 -3.97
C ILE A 148 -1.32 -1.84 -3.37
N LYS A 149 -2.18 -1.17 -4.16
CA LYS A 149 -2.94 -0.03 -3.69
C LYS A 149 -3.96 -0.38 -2.60
N LEU A 150 -4.54 -1.58 -2.66
CA LEU A 150 -5.39 -2.09 -1.58
C LEU A 150 -4.59 -2.30 -0.28
N PHE A 151 -3.40 -2.91 -0.33
CA PHE A 151 -2.56 -3.11 0.86
C PHE A 151 -1.98 -1.79 1.42
N ASP A 152 -1.65 -0.83 0.57
CA ASP A 152 -1.38 0.56 0.98
C ASP A 152 -2.55 1.09 1.82
N ARG A 153 -3.79 0.89 1.36
CA ARG A 153 -4.98 1.30 2.12
C ARG A 153 -5.12 0.56 3.45
N VAL A 154 -4.88 -0.75 3.50
CA VAL A 154 -4.89 -1.53 4.76
C VAL A 154 -4.00 -0.85 5.79
N HIS A 155 -2.74 -0.60 5.42
CA HIS A 155 -1.77 -0.03 6.34
C HIS A 155 -2.14 1.40 6.76
N ASN A 156 -2.69 2.20 5.84
CA ASN A 156 -3.18 3.54 6.15
C ASN A 156 -4.31 3.53 7.18
N ILE A 157 -5.19 2.52 7.17
CA ILE A 157 -6.24 2.36 8.19
C ILE A 157 -5.67 1.86 9.51
N GLN A 158 -4.68 0.94 9.47
CA GLN A 158 -4.00 0.44 10.66
C GLN A 158 -3.23 1.56 11.40
N THR A 159 -2.69 2.52 10.66
CA THR A 159 -1.89 3.66 11.17
C THR A 159 -2.65 4.98 11.17
N ILE A 160 -3.99 4.94 11.09
CA ILE A 160 -4.86 6.10 10.95
C ILE A 160 -4.70 7.13 12.09
N GLU A 161 -4.31 6.69 13.28
CA GLU A 161 -4.11 7.54 14.46
C GLU A 161 -2.97 8.55 14.28
N ALA A 162 -2.01 8.25 13.41
CA ALA A 162 -0.90 9.15 13.08
C ALA A 162 -1.28 10.18 12.00
N LYS A 163 -2.53 10.17 11.50
CA LYS A 163 -3.01 11.08 10.45
C LYS A 163 -3.85 12.22 11.08
N SER A 164 -3.89 13.37 10.42
CA SER A 164 -4.79 14.46 10.82
C SER A 164 -6.26 14.02 10.73
N PRO A 165 -7.18 14.59 11.54
CA PRO A 165 -8.60 14.21 11.53
C PRO A 165 -9.24 14.29 10.13
N GLU A 166 -8.91 15.32 9.36
CA GLU A 166 -9.41 15.51 7.99
C GLU A 166 -8.93 14.39 7.05
N LYS A 167 -7.63 14.05 7.11
CA LYS A 167 -7.05 12.98 6.31
C LYS A 167 -7.59 11.62 6.73
N ALA A 168 -7.79 11.40 8.03
CA ALA A 168 -8.39 10.18 8.57
C ALA A 168 -9.82 9.98 8.07
N LYS A 169 -10.67 11.03 8.16
CA LYS A 169 -12.05 10.99 7.65
C LYS A 169 -12.09 10.66 6.16
N LYS A 170 -11.25 11.31 5.35
CA LYS A 170 -11.15 11.02 3.92
C LYS A 170 -10.73 9.57 3.65
N ILE A 171 -9.72 9.08 4.37
CA ILE A 171 -9.26 7.69 4.23
C ILE A 171 -10.39 6.70 4.53
N VAL A 172 -11.11 6.90 5.64
CA VAL A 172 -12.20 6.01 6.04
C VAL A 172 -13.34 6.04 5.03
N GLN A 173 -13.75 7.24 4.58
CA GLN A 173 -14.81 7.39 3.60
C GLN A 173 -14.48 6.70 2.27
N GLU A 174 -13.31 6.99 1.68
CA GLU A 174 -12.85 6.33 0.45
C GLU A 174 -12.78 4.81 0.62
N THR A 175 -12.38 4.34 1.81
CA THR A 175 -12.28 2.90 2.06
C THR A 175 -13.65 2.24 2.01
N MET A 176 -14.63 2.81 2.70
CA MET A 176 -15.98 2.24 2.78
C MET A 176 -16.71 2.27 1.44
N GLU A 177 -16.51 3.34 0.67
CA GLU A 177 -17.22 3.54 -0.60
C GLU A 177 -16.59 2.76 -1.77
N TYR A 178 -15.26 2.58 -1.79
CA TYR A 178 -14.56 2.00 -2.96
C TYR A 178 -13.71 0.77 -2.61
N PHE A 179 -12.81 0.87 -1.62
CA PHE A 179 -11.79 -0.17 -1.39
C PHE A 179 -12.40 -1.49 -0.90
N ILE A 180 -13.44 -1.44 -0.06
CA ILE A 180 -14.13 -2.66 0.41
C ILE A 180 -14.78 -3.39 -0.77
N ILE A 181 -15.49 -2.65 -1.63
CA ILE A 181 -16.19 -3.22 -2.80
C ILE A 181 -15.18 -3.92 -3.72
N LEU A 182 -14.04 -3.28 -3.97
CA LEU A 182 -13.02 -3.84 -4.83
C LEU A 182 -12.27 -5.02 -4.20
N ALA A 183 -12.03 -5.02 -2.89
CA ALA A 183 -11.47 -6.19 -2.20
C ALA A 183 -12.37 -7.43 -2.34
N VAL A 184 -13.70 -7.23 -2.29
CA VAL A 184 -14.69 -8.28 -2.57
C VAL A 184 -14.64 -8.71 -4.04
N TYR A 185 -14.62 -7.75 -4.96
CA TYR A 185 -14.57 -8.03 -6.40
C TYR A 185 -13.34 -8.85 -6.81
N LEU A 186 -12.16 -8.55 -6.24
CA LEU A 186 -10.92 -9.29 -6.51
C LEU A 186 -10.87 -10.66 -5.81
N GLY A 187 -11.90 -11.04 -5.06
CA GLY A 187 -11.99 -12.37 -4.44
C GLY A 187 -10.91 -12.61 -3.38
N ILE A 188 -10.39 -11.56 -2.74
CA ILE A 188 -9.37 -11.67 -1.71
C ILE A 188 -10.04 -12.23 -0.44
N LEU A 189 -10.12 -13.55 -0.36
CA LEU A 189 -10.78 -14.29 0.71
C LEU A 189 -10.28 -13.82 2.09
N ASN A 190 -11.22 -13.49 2.98
CA ASN A 190 -10.98 -12.95 4.33
C ASN A 190 -10.43 -11.51 4.41
N ALA A 191 -10.00 -10.89 3.31
CA ALA A 191 -9.57 -9.49 3.34
C ALA A 191 -10.74 -8.57 3.63
N GLU A 192 -11.93 -8.80 3.05
CA GLU A 192 -13.14 -8.02 3.37
C GLU A 192 -13.40 -7.95 4.88
N LYS A 193 -13.42 -9.10 5.57
CA LYS A 193 -13.63 -9.17 7.01
C LYS A 193 -12.53 -8.46 7.78
N HIS A 194 -11.29 -8.56 7.33
CA HIS A 194 -10.14 -7.87 7.94
C HIS A 194 -10.21 -6.35 7.74
N PHE A 195 -10.43 -5.87 6.50
CA PHE A 195 -10.67 -4.47 6.15
C PHE A 195 -11.83 -3.90 6.96
N TYR A 196 -12.96 -4.59 6.98
CA TYR A 196 -14.16 -4.16 7.70
C TYR A 196 -13.89 -4.07 9.20
N GLN A 197 -13.22 -5.05 9.80
CA GLN A 197 -12.84 -5.00 11.22
C GLN A 197 -11.87 -3.87 11.54
N LEU A 198 -10.89 -3.60 10.66
CA LEU A 198 -9.97 -2.47 10.81
C LEU A 198 -10.73 -1.14 10.71
N CYS A 199 -11.59 -0.97 9.72
CA CYS A 199 -12.45 0.20 9.59
C CYS A 199 -13.36 0.40 10.81
N LEU A 200 -14.00 -0.67 11.31
CA LEU A 200 -14.87 -0.60 12.47
C LEU A 200 -14.12 -0.23 13.75
N ARG A 201 -12.91 -0.78 13.97
CA ARG A 201 -12.08 -0.41 15.12
C ARG A 201 -11.67 1.06 15.04
N THR A 202 -11.30 1.53 13.85
CA THR A 202 -10.96 2.93 13.60
C THR A 202 -12.17 3.84 13.80
N LEU A 203 -13.34 3.48 13.28
CA LEU A 203 -14.59 4.21 13.48
C LEU A 203 -15.04 4.18 14.93
N ASN A 204 -14.79 3.12 15.70
CA ASN A 204 -15.10 3.07 17.13
C ASN A 204 -14.15 3.98 17.94
N LYS A 205 -12.88 4.07 17.56
CA LYS A 205 -11.92 5.03 18.13
C LYS A 205 -12.24 6.47 17.73
N GLU A 206 -12.65 6.68 16.48
CA GLU A 206 -13.17 7.96 16.00
C GLU A 206 -14.55 8.26 16.60
N GLN A 207 -15.36 7.26 16.99
CA GLN A 207 -16.60 7.41 17.74
C GLN A 207 -16.34 7.74 19.20
N LEU A 208 -15.23 7.30 19.78
CA LEU A 208 -14.75 7.79 21.07
C LEU A 208 -14.30 9.26 20.97
N LEU A 209 -13.76 9.69 19.83
CA LEU A 209 -13.50 11.12 19.53
C LEU A 209 -14.77 11.90 19.12
N LYS A 210 -15.75 11.26 18.43
CA LYS A 210 -17.03 11.86 17.99
C LYS A 210 -18.10 11.86 19.09
N LYS A 211 -17.98 11.05 20.15
CA LYS A 211 -18.82 11.21 21.37
C LYS A 211 -18.58 12.57 22.03
N VAL A 212 -17.48 13.24 21.71
CA VAL A 212 -17.18 14.61 22.11
C VAL A 212 -17.69 15.63 21.08
N ILE A 213 -18.01 15.24 19.82
CA ILE A 213 -18.26 16.22 18.75
C ILE A 213 -19.63 16.10 18.05
N LEU A 214 -20.15 14.95 17.60
CA LEU A 214 -21.37 14.95 16.75
C LEU A 214 -22.22 13.68 16.90
N SER A 215 -23.20 13.77 17.78
CA SER A 215 -24.55 13.32 17.48
C SER A 215 -24.97 13.83 16.09
N ASN A 216 -25.32 12.90 15.19
CA ASN A 216 -26.06 13.04 13.93
C ASN A 216 -25.29 12.69 12.63
N ASP A 217 -25.93 11.74 11.91
CA ASP A 217 -25.91 11.50 10.46
C ASP A 217 -24.69 10.85 9.80
N LEU A 218 -24.52 9.54 10.01
CA LEU A 218 -24.08 8.64 8.93
C LEU A 218 -25.20 7.62 8.65
N LYS A 219 -25.98 7.84 7.58
CA LYS A 219 -26.82 6.78 6.99
C LYS A 219 -25.98 5.99 5.99
N LEU A 220 -25.78 4.71 6.27
CA LEU A 220 -25.13 3.75 5.37
C LEU A 220 -26.17 3.26 4.35
N PRO A 221 -26.05 3.56 3.03
CA PRO A 221 -27.11 3.26 2.06
C PRO A 221 -27.21 1.79 1.62
N PHE A 222 -26.25 0.92 1.94
CA PHE A 222 -26.08 -0.34 1.21
C PHE A 222 -26.19 -1.64 2.03
N LEU A 223 -26.42 -1.58 3.34
CA LEU A 223 -26.63 -2.79 4.15
C LEU A 223 -28.08 -3.32 4.13
N THR A 224 -28.98 -2.67 3.41
CA THR A 224 -30.40 -3.06 3.35
C THR A 224 -30.80 -3.83 2.09
N SER A 225 -29.90 -4.05 1.12
CA SER A 225 -30.27 -4.64 -0.19
C SER A 225 -29.56 -5.95 -0.57
N GLN A 226 -28.81 -6.59 0.34
CA GLN A 226 -28.19 -7.90 0.09
C GLN A 226 -28.71 -9.03 0.99
N SER A 227 -29.93 -8.94 1.50
CA SER A 227 -30.63 -10.12 2.04
C SER A 227 -31.16 -11.05 0.94
N ASP A 228 -31.25 -10.60 -0.31
CA ASP A 228 -32.06 -11.28 -1.34
C ASP A 228 -31.24 -12.02 -2.41
N PHE A 229 -29.90 -11.97 -2.37
CA PHE A 229 -29.04 -12.64 -3.35
C PHE A 229 -28.41 -13.96 -2.86
N CYS A 230 -28.50 -14.30 -1.57
CA CYS A 230 -27.90 -15.50 -1.00
C CYS A 230 -28.86 -16.70 -0.83
N HIS A 231 -30.03 -16.72 -1.48
CA HIS A 231 -31.00 -17.83 -1.33
C HIS A 231 -31.40 -18.57 -2.62
N ASN A 232 -30.80 -18.29 -3.78
CA ASN A 232 -31.17 -18.96 -5.04
C ASN A 232 -29.97 -19.55 -5.81
N ASN A 233 -29.11 -20.33 -5.16
CA ASN A 233 -28.18 -21.25 -5.84
C ASN A 233 -27.68 -22.38 -4.92
N ILE A 234 -28.61 -23.21 -4.42
CA ILE A 234 -28.36 -24.61 -4.05
C ILE A 234 -29.51 -25.44 -4.61
#